data_AF-A0A916RCU2-F1
#
_entry.id   AF-A0A916RCU2-F1
#
_cell.length_a   1.000
_cell.length_b   1.000
_cell.length_c   1.000
_cell.angle_alpha   90.00
_cell.angle_beta   90.00
_cell.angle_gamma   90.00
#
_symmetry.space_group_name_H-M   'P 1'
#
loop_
_entity.id
_entity.type
_entity.pdbx_description
1 polymer ?
#
loop_
_entity_poly.entity_id
_entity_poly.type
_entity_poly.pdbx_seq_one_letter_code
_entity_poly.pdbx_strand_id
1 'polypeptide(L)'
;MPLSDLNGYSGYKLIILEQRSNQRPCWSESEAGLYPILVEPLLLDFNFSGICGRATDSNGYSIRVDGNDLSLSHRLILQNVGGEIKLFGISLTGDKKLIGRSRGLSNGMMKIFLEPGWQFTKRSYQGKVIGHFYFSYDSFAAKQAEIEQRISEIEAQMPDSLEFDDNTNSAIAEGS
;
A
#
# COMPACT_ATOMS: atom_id res chain seq x y z
N MET A 1 -12.77 14.92 -17.55
CA MET A 1 -13.39 15.48 -16.33
C MET A 1 -12.90 16.91 -16.17
N PRO A 2 -13.77 17.89 -15.93
CA PRO A 2 -13.32 19.26 -15.74
C PRO A 2 -12.60 19.43 -14.39
N LEU A 3 -11.55 20.25 -14.37
CA LEU A 3 -10.72 20.55 -13.20
C LEU A 3 -11.50 21.16 -12.02
N SER A 4 -12.75 21.58 -12.23
CA SER A 4 -13.67 22.09 -11.21
C SER A 4 -14.12 21.04 -10.18
N ASP A 5 -14.07 19.75 -10.53
CA ASP A 5 -14.50 18.66 -9.64
C ASP A 5 -13.38 18.17 -8.70
N LEU A 6 -12.16 18.69 -8.87
CA LEU A 6 -11.03 18.45 -7.95
C LEU A 6 -11.18 19.20 -6.63
N ASN A 7 -12.11 20.17 -6.56
CA ASN A 7 -12.48 20.88 -5.33
C ASN A 7 -13.59 20.18 -4.53
N GLY A 8 -13.87 18.90 -4.83
CA GLY A 8 -14.58 18.05 -3.89
C GLY A 8 -13.67 17.84 -2.68
N TYR A 9 -13.80 18.70 -1.66
CA TYR A 9 -13.34 18.41 -0.30
C TYR A 9 -14.03 17.11 0.12
N SER A 10 -13.44 15.98 -0.26
CA SER A 10 -13.57 14.77 0.50
C SER A 10 -13.18 15.22 1.92
N GLY A 11 -14.08 15.15 2.90
CA GLY A 11 -13.78 15.56 4.28
C GLY A 11 -12.63 14.78 4.92
N TYR A 12 -11.95 13.93 4.15
CA TYR A 12 -10.80 13.12 4.51
C TYR A 12 -9.51 13.92 4.34
N LYS A 13 -8.61 13.71 5.31
CA LYS A 13 -7.26 14.26 5.30
C LYS A 13 -6.28 13.10 5.30
N LEU A 14 -5.27 13.19 4.44
CA LEU A 14 -4.17 12.24 4.44
C LEU A 14 -3.14 12.66 5.50
N ILE A 15 -2.73 11.70 6.32
CA ILE A 15 -1.64 11.87 7.29
C ILE A 15 -0.71 10.67 7.13
N ILE A 16 0.59 10.93 7.11
CA ILE A 16 1.62 9.89 7.20
C ILE A 16 2.13 9.87 8.63
N LEU A 17 2.18 8.68 9.23
CA LEU A 17 2.80 8.41 10.52
C LEU A 17 4.04 7.54 10.30
N GLU A 18 5.07 7.75 11.10
CA GLU A 18 6.34 7.03 11.02
C GLU A 18 6.81 6.63 12.42
N GLN A 19 7.18 5.36 12.57
CA GLN A 19 7.91 4.85 13.73
C GLN A 19 9.41 4.93 13.44
N ARG A 20 10.15 5.76 14.18
CA ARG A 20 11.61 5.95 14.00
C ARG A 20 12.44 5.13 14.97
N SER A 21 11.90 4.84 16.15
CA SER A 21 12.54 4.00 17.16
C SER A 21 11.49 3.15 17.88
N ASN A 22 11.89 2.04 18.49
CA ASN A 22 10.96 1.15 19.20
C ASN A 22 10.75 1.53 20.68
N GLN A 23 11.13 2.75 21.08
CA GLN A 23 11.01 3.19 22.48
C GLN A 23 9.56 3.31 22.94
N ARG A 24 8.66 3.76 22.05
CA ARG A 24 7.22 3.85 22.30
C ARG A 24 6.46 3.81 20.96
N PRO A 25 5.34 3.07 20.85
CA PRO A 25 4.54 3.06 19.64
C PRO A 25 3.98 4.46 19.32
N CYS A 26 4.05 4.84 18.04
CA CYS A 26 3.51 6.10 17.53
C CYS A 26 2.02 6.02 17.19
N TRP A 27 1.50 4.81 16.98
CA TRP A 27 0.09 4.52 16.79
C TRP A 27 -0.24 3.11 17.29
N SER A 28 -1.53 2.82 17.45
CA SER A 28 -2.07 1.46 17.56
C SER A 28 -3.05 1.17 16.44
N GLU A 29 -3.19 -0.09 16.06
CA GLU A 29 -4.11 -0.55 15.02
C GLU A 29 -5.22 -1.41 15.66
N SER A 30 -6.43 -1.37 15.09
CA SER A 30 -7.47 -2.36 15.41
C SER A 30 -7.04 -3.76 14.96
N GLU A 31 -7.78 -4.78 15.40
CA GLU A 31 -7.48 -6.19 15.10
C GLU A 31 -7.25 -6.45 13.61
N ALA A 32 -6.15 -7.14 13.30
CA ALA A 32 -5.79 -7.50 11.94
C ALA A 32 -6.84 -8.46 11.33
N GLY A 33 -7.14 -8.30 10.04
CA GLY A 33 -8.11 -9.13 9.32
C GLY A 33 -9.55 -8.60 9.37
N LEU A 34 -9.85 -7.61 10.21
CA LEU A 34 -11.13 -6.89 10.21
C LEU A 34 -10.97 -5.51 9.56
N TYR A 35 -11.43 -5.38 8.30
CA TYR A 35 -11.29 -4.12 7.56
C TYR A 35 -12.51 -3.20 7.73
N PRO A 36 -12.32 -1.86 7.69
CA PRO A 36 -11.04 -1.17 7.58
C PRO A 36 -10.25 -1.22 8.91
N ILE A 37 -8.91 -1.22 8.82
CA ILE A 37 -8.07 -1.12 10.01
C ILE A 37 -8.12 0.33 10.53
N LEU A 38 -8.60 0.51 11.76
CA LEU A 38 -8.61 1.78 12.46
C LEU A 38 -7.23 2.05 13.07
N VAL A 39 -6.80 3.30 13.04
CA VAL A 39 -5.50 3.75 13.54
C VAL A 39 -5.72 4.80 14.63
N GLU A 40 -5.19 4.56 15.82
CA GLU A 40 -5.20 5.54 16.92
C GLU A 40 -3.80 6.18 17.04
N PRO A 41 -3.65 7.51 16.86
CA PRO A 41 -2.36 8.19 16.92
C PRO A 41 -1.91 8.47 18.36
N LEU A 42 -0.99 7.65 18.89
CA LEU A 42 -0.47 7.75 20.26
C LEU A 42 0.61 8.84 20.44
N LEU A 43 1.18 9.35 19.34
CA LEU A 43 2.28 10.32 19.35
C LEU A 43 1.95 11.67 20.02
N LEU A 44 0.68 11.93 20.34
CA LEU A 44 0.24 13.15 21.02
C LEU A 44 0.37 13.05 22.55
N ASP A 45 0.61 11.84 23.08
CA ASP A 45 0.64 11.58 24.52
C ASP A 45 2.04 11.66 25.13
N PHE A 46 3.05 12.06 24.34
CA PHE A 46 4.44 12.17 24.79
C PHE A 46 5.28 13.07 23.89
N ASN A 47 6.49 13.42 24.35
CA ASN A 47 7.49 14.05 23.49
C ASN A 47 7.97 13.05 22.43
N PHE A 48 7.39 13.14 21.24
CA PHE A 48 7.67 12.23 20.14
C PHE A 48 9.00 12.49 19.41
N SER A 49 9.78 13.50 19.82
CA SER A 49 11.05 13.87 19.16
C SER A 49 12.02 12.71 19.11
N GLY A 50 12.45 12.32 17.91
CA GLY A 50 13.34 11.17 17.69
C GLY A 50 12.66 9.79 17.76
N ILE A 51 11.39 9.72 18.16
CA ILE A 51 10.62 8.48 18.29
C ILE A 51 9.63 8.34 17.12
N CYS A 52 8.91 9.41 16.80
CA CYS A 52 7.91 9.43 15.73
C CYS A 52 8.22 10.48 14.66
N GLY A 53 7.71 10.25 13.46
CA GLY A 53 7.57 11.26 12.41
C GLY A 53 6.11 11.41 12.00
N ARG A 54 5.74 12.60 11.52
CA ARG A 54 4.45 12.83 10.87
C ARG A 54 4.56 13.80 9.70
N ALA A 55 3.75 13.58 8.67
CA ALA A 55 3.50 14.55 7.61
C ALA A 55 1.98 14.72 7.44
N THR A 56 1.51 15.97 7.54
CA THR A 56 0.07 16.27 7.66
C THR A 56 -0.51 17.09 6.52
N ASP A 57 0.31 17.44 5.52
CA ASP A 57 -0.09 18.19 4.35
C ASP A 57 0.82 17.87 3.16
N SER A 58 0.47 18.44 2.01
CA SER A 58 1.16 18.20 0.73
C SER A 58 2.61 18.67 0.70
N ASN A 59 3.10 19.44 1.68
CA ASN A 59 4.52 19.79 1.77
C ASN A 59 5.36 18.65 2.35
N GLY A 60 4.74 17.68 3.03
CA GLY A 60 5.45 16.56 3.63
C GLY A 60 5.46 15.30 2.77
N TYR A 61 4.71 15.26 1.67
CA TYR A 61 4.65 14.09 0.80
C TYR A 61 4.30 14.39 -0.65
N SER A 62 4.81 13.58 -1.58
CA SER A 62 4.47 13.65 -3.01
C SER A 62 4.54 12.29 -3.70
N ILE A 63 4.24 12.26 -5.00
CA ILE A 63 4.29 11.06 -5.84
C ILE A 63 5.65 11.02 -6.54
N ARG A 64 6.26 9.84 -6.63
CA ARG A 64 7.43 9.57 -7.46
C ARG A 64 7.19 8.35 -8.33
N VAL A 65 7.45 8.44 -9.63
CA VAL A 65 7.30 7.31 -10.56
C VAL A 65 8.57 7.17 -11.39
N ASP A 66 9.14 5.97 -11.40
CA ASP A 66 10.37 5.64 -12.16
C ASP A 66 11.49 6.67 -11.94
N GLY A 67 11.70 7.06 -10.68
CA GLY A 67 12.70 8.07 -10.29
C GLY A 67 12.26 9.54 -10.46
N ASN A 68 11.18 9.82 -11.17
CA ASN A 68 10.70 11.19 -11.43
C ASN A 68 9.79 11.69 -10.30
N ASP A 69 10.12 12.85 -9.72
CA ASP A 69 9.26 13.54 -8.75
C ASP A 69 8.10 14.25 -9.47
N LEU A 70 6.87 13.86 -9.12
CA LEU A 70 5.65 14.34 -9.77
C LEU A 70 4.93 15.43 -8.97
N SER A 71 5.55 16.00 -7.95
CA SER A 71 4.97 17.06 -7.09
C SER A 71 4.41 18.28 -7.85
N LEU A 72 4.99 18.61 -9.02
CA LEU A 72 4.54 19.74 -9.83
C LEU A 72 3.42 19.38 -10.82
N SER A 73 3.33 18.11 -11.23
CA SER A 73 2.41 17.66 -12.28
C SER A 73 1.24 16.83 -11.76
N HIS A 74 1.28 16.43 -10.49
CA HIS A 74 0.26 15.57 -9.88
C HIS A 74 -0.17 16.08 -8.50
N ARG A 75 -1.36 15.65 -8.09
CA ARG A 75 -1.94 15.88 -6.77
C ARG A 75 -2.39 14.57 -6.16
N LEU A 76 -2.31 14.46 -4.85
CA LEU A 76 -2.89 13.35 -4.10
C LEU A 76 -4.30 13.74 -3.66
N ILE A 77 -5.27 12.87 -3.95
CA ILE A 77 -6.66 13.07 -3.57
C ILE A 77 -7.20 11.81 -2.89
N LEU A 78 -8.05 12.01 -1.89
CA LEU A 78 -8.82 10.94 -1.26
C LEU A 78 -10.25 11.00 -1.78
N GLN A 79 -10.85 9.84 -2.05
CA GLN A 79 -12.25 9.76 -2.44
C GLN A 79 -12.91 8.54 -1.82
N ASN A 80 -14.14 8.70 -1.34
CA ASN A 80 -14.98 7.57 -0.96
C ASN A 80 -15.60 6.97 -2.24
N VAL A 81 -15.22 5.75 -2.58
CA VAL A 81 -15.68 5.05 -3.79
C VAL A 81 -15.88 3.57 -3.46
N GLY A 82 -17.13 3.09 -3.58
CA GLY A 82 -17.44 1.68 -3.37
C GLY A 82 -17.37 1.23 -1.91
N GLY A 83 -17.67 2.11 -0.96
CA GLY A 83 -17.67 1.78 0.48
C GLY A 83 -16.28 1.75 1.11
N GLU A 84 -15.29 2.40 0.47
CA GLU A 84 -13.94 2.55 1.00
C GLU A 84 -13.31 3.88 0.57
N ILE A 85 -12.27 4.31 1.29
CA ILE A 85 -11.45 5.45 0.91
C ILE A 85 -10.34 4.99 -0.02
N LYS A 86 -10.25 5.64 -1.18
CA LYS A 86 -9.20 5.42 -2.17
C LYS A 86 -8.30 6.64 -2.27
N LEU A 87 -7.00 6.39 -2.20
CA LEU A 87 -5.96 7.37 -2.45
C LEU A 87 -5.57 7.32 -3.93
N PHE A 88 -5.68 8.45 -4.61
CA PHE A 88 -5.31 8.57 -6.01
C PHE A 88 -4.23 9.63 -6.22
N GLY A 89 -3.35 9.36 -7.18
CA GLY A 89 -2.56 10.39 -7.84
C GLY A 89 -3.31 10.86 -9.08
N ILE A 90 -3.61 12.16 -9.17
CA ILE A 90 -4.25 12.77 -10.33
C ILE A 90 -3.29 13.74 -11.01
N SER A 91 -3.06 13.57 -12.30
CA SER A 91 -2.28 14.52 -13.09
C SER A 91 -3.07 15.82 -13.29
N LEU A 92 -2.37 16.93 -13.55
CA LEU A 92 -3.02 18.18 -13.93
C LEU A 92 -3.80 18.09 -15.26
N THR A 93 -3.54 17.06 -16.08
CA THR A 93 -4.30 16.76 -17.31
C THR A 93 -5.52 15.87 -17.06
N GLY A 94 -5.69 15.35 -15.83
CA GLY A 94 -6.86 14.57 -15.40
C GLY A 94 -6.67 13.05 -15.36
N ASP A 95 -5.48 12.54 -15.69
CA ASP A 95 -5.16 11.11 -15.57
C ASP A 95 -5.12 10.71 -14.10
N LYS A 96 -5.77 9.61 -13.75
CA LYS A 96 -5.94 9.18 -12.37
C LYS A 96 -5.38 7.78 -12.16
N LYS A 97 -4.53 7.62 -11.15
CA LYS A 97 -3.92 6.35 -10.76
C LYS A 97 -4.24 6.02 -9.32
N LEU A 98 -4.71 4.80 -9.06
CA LEU A 98 -4.94 4.30 -7.72
C LEU A 98 -3.59 3.99 -7.06
N ILE A 99 -3.37 4.53 -5.86
CA ILE A 99 -2.15 4.36 -5.08
C ILE A 99 -2.41 3.44 -3.88
N GLY A 100 -3.60 3.51 -3.29
CA GLY A 100 -3.97 2.65 -2.18
C GLY A 100 -5.43 2.80 -1.77
N ARG A 101 -5.87 1.94 -0.84
CA ARG A 101 -7.25 1.88 -0.35
C ARG A 101 -7.36 1.52 1.12
N SER A 102 -8.42 1.94 1.80
CA SER A 102 -8.69 1.60 3.21
C SER A 102 -9.33 0.22 3.41
N ARG A 103 -9.79 -0.44 2.33
CA ARG A 103 -10.47 -1.74 2.36
C ARG A 103 -11.78 -1.75 3.16
N GLY A 104 -12.39 -0.58 3.31
CA GLY A 104 -13.66 -0.38 4.01
C GLY A 104 -13.84 1.06 4.44
N LEU A 105 -15.00 1.38 4.98
CA LEU A 105 -15.35 2.72 5.44
C LEU A 105 -15.79 2.66 6.90
N SER A 106 -15.22 3.53 7.71
CA SER A 106 -15.60 3.71 9.11
C SER A 106 -15.34 5.16 9.52
N ASN A 107 -15.82 5.52 10.71
CA ASN A 107 -15.48 6.78 11.35
C ASN A 107 -14.08 6.68 11.97
N GLY A 108 -13.35 7.80 11.98
CA GLY A 108 -11.99 7.86 12.52
C GLY A 108 -10.88 7.71 11.47
N MET A 109 -9.64 7.58 11.92
CA MET A 109 -8.48 7.41 11.05
C MET A 109 -8.39 5.95 10.60
N MET A 110 -8.32 5.74 9.29
CA MET A 110 -8.21 4.41 8.67
C MET A 110 -6.85 4.25 8.00
N LYS A 111 -6.28 3.05 8.10
CA LYS A 111 -5.05 2.69 7.39
C LYS A 111 -5.31 2.63 5.89
N ILE A 112 -4.41 3.20 5.10
CA ILE A 112 -4.38 3.03 3.64
C ILE A 112 -3.37 1.94 3.29
N PHE A 113 -3.85 0.87 2.67
CA PHE A 113 -3.02 -0.18 2.09
C PHE A 113 -2.62 0.25 0.68
N LEU A 114 -1.31 0.27 0.40
CA LEU A 114 -0.82 0.59 -0.93
C LEU A 114 -1.19 -0.53 -1.92
N GLU A 115 -1.51 -0.13 -3.16
CA GLU A 115 -1.67 -1.08 -4.25
C GLU A 115 -0.32 -1.76 -4.58
N PRO A 116 -0.35 -2.98 -5.14
CA PRO A 116 0.87 -3.64 -5.62
C PRO A 116 1.75 -2.71 -6.47
N GLY A 117 3.06 -2.74 -6.21
CA GLY A 117 4.06 -1.88 -6.85
C GLY A 117 4.23 -0.48 -6.25
N TRP A 118 3.29 -0.02 -5.42
CA TRP A 118 3.46 1.22 -4.67
C TRP A 118 4.16 0.95 -3.33
N GLN A 119 5.09 1.84 -2.97
CA GLN A 119 5.84 1.78 -1.73
C GLN A 119 6.06 3.18 -1.14
N PHE A 120 6.20 3.25 0.19
CA PHE A 120 6.70 4.45 0.84
C PHE A 120 8.22 4.49 0.77
N THR A 121 8.76 5.54 0.17
CA THR A 121 10.20 5.81 0.21
C THR A 121 10.47 7.17 0.84
N LYS A 122 11.71 7.36 1.24
CA LYS A 122 12.19 8.65 1.74
C LYS A 122 13.40 9.07 0.98
N ARG A 123 13.52 10.38 0.77
CA ARG A 123 14.75 10.94 0.24
C ARG A 123 15.82 10.89 1.32
N SER A 124 16.99 10.38 0.98
CA SER A 124 18.22 10.56 1.73
C SER A 124 19.10 11.56 0.99
N TYR A 125 19.77 12.43 1.73
CA TYR A 125 20.80 13.33 1.20
C TYR A 125 22.01 13.25 2.11
N GLN A 126 23.17 12.89 1.56
CA GLN A 126 24.41 12.66 2.33
C GLN A 126 24.21 11.73 3.54
N GLY A 127 23.44 10.66 3.37
CA GLY A 127 23.11 9.71 4.45
C GLY A 127 22.05 10.20 5.45
N LYS A 128 21.59 11.45 5.36
CA LYS A 128 20.52 11.99 6.21
C LYS A 128 19.17 11.85 5.53
N VAL A 129 18.26 11.12 6.16
CA VAL A 129 16.87 11.04 5.73
C VAL A 129 16.22 12.41 5.89
N ILE A 130 15.75 13.01 4.79
CA ILE A 130 15.03 14.28 4.78
C ILE A 130 13.53 14.02 4.93
N GLY A 131 12.84 14.91 5.65
CA GLY A 131 11.47 14.72 6.16
C GLY A 131 10.33 14.65 5.12
N HIS A 132 10.65 14.48 3.84
CA HIS A 132 9.66 14.37 2.75
C HIS A 132 9.48 12.91 2.34
N PHE A 133 8.22 12.46 2.31
CA PHE A 133 7.84 11.11 1.96
C PHE A 133 7.41 11.02 0.50
N TYR A 134 7.67 9.87 -0.13
CA TYR A 134 7.21 9.60 -1.47
C TYR A 134 6.32 8.38 -1.50
N PHE A 135 5.15 8.51 -2.12
CA PHE A 135 4.45 7.38 -2.71
C PHE A 135 5.18 7.06 -4.01
N SER A 136 5.98 6.00 -3.98
CA SER A 136 6.86 5.64 -5.09
C SER A 136 6.32 4.45 -5.84
N TYR A 137 6.30 4.54 -7.16
CA TYR A 137 6.02 3.44 -8.05
C TYR A 137 7.23 3.21 -8.95
N ASP A 138 7.73 1.99 -8.96
CA ASP A 138 8.73 1.53 -9.92
C ASP A 138 8.02 0.56 -10.84
N SER A 139 7.85 0.95 -12.10
CA SER A 139 7.05 0.19 -13.07
C SER A 139 7.63 -1.20 -13.33
N PHE A 140 8.94 -1.35 -13.25
CA PHE A 140 9.60 -2.65 -13.40
C PHE A 140 9.33 -3.53 -12.18
N ALA A 141 9.58 -3.02 -10.97
CA ALA A 141 9.34 -3.76 -9.74
C ALA A 141 7.85 -4.10 -9.56
N ALA A 142 6.96 -3.19 -9.93
CA ALA A 142 5.51 -3.39 -9.88
C ALA A 142 5.05 -4.52 -10.81
N LYS A 143 5.57 -4.56 -12.04
CA LYS A 143 5.27 -5.63 -12.98
C LYS A 143 5.78 -6.99 -12.48
N GLN A 144 6.93 -7.00 -11.82
CA GLN A 144 7.48 -8.19 -11.18
C GLN A 144 6.53 -8.67 -10.06
N ALA A 145 6.20 -7.79 -9.10
CA ALA A 145 5.29 -8.12 -7.99
C ALA A 145 3.91 -8.63 -8.46
N GLU A 146 3.36 -8.08 -9.54
CA GLU A 146 2.11 -8.57 -10.12
C GLU A 146 2.24 -10.00 -10.68
N ILE A 147 3.37 -10.32 -11.33
CA ILE A 147 3.66 -11.67 -11.82
C ILE A 147 3.83 -12.63 -10.64
N GLU A 148 4.61 -12.28 -9.63
CA GLU A 148 4.81 -13.09 -8.42
C GLU A 148 3.49 -13.37 -7.71
N GLN A 149 2.62 -12.36 -7.57
CA GLN A 149 1.30 -12.55 -6.98
C GLN A 149 0.45 -13.53 -7.79
N ARG A 150 0.41 -13.40 -9.13
CA ARG A 150 -0.32 -14.33 -10.00
C ARG A 150 0.24 -15.76 -9.92
N ILE A 151 1.56 -15.90 -9.82
CA ILE A 151 2.20 -17.21 -9.64
C ILE A 151 1.77 -17.82 -8.31
N SER A 152 1.83 -17.07 -7.21
CA SER A 152 1.40 -17.55 -5.89
C SER A 152 -0.07 -17.96 -5.87
N GLU A 153 -0.94 -17.22 -6.57
CA GLU A 153 -2.36 -17.58 -6.73
C GLU A 153 -2.54 -18.89 -7.50
N ILE A 154 -1.76 -19.11 -8.56
CA ILE A 154 -1.78 -20.36 -9.34
C ILE A 154 -1.26 -21.54 -8.50
N GLU A 155 -0.15 -21.36 -7.78
CA GLU A 155 0.46 -22.39 -6.92
C GLU A 155 -0.50 -22.79 -5.79
N ALA A 156 -1.20 -21.83 -5.18
CA ALA A 156 -2.21 -22.10 -4.15
C ALA A 156 -3.42 -22.90 -4.67
N GLN A 157 -3.60 -23.00 -5.99
CA GLN A 157 -4.66 -23.75 -6.65
C GLN A 157 -4.20 -25.07 -7.26
N MET A 158 -2.90 -25.38 -7.21
CA MET A 158 -2.40 -26.70 -7.56
C MET A 158 -2.60 -27.65 -6.37
N PRO A 159 -3.34 -28.77 -6.52
CA PRO A 159 -3.40 -29.77 -5.48
C PRO A 159 -2.01 -30.39 -5.27
N ASP A 160 -1.64 -30.59 -4.02
CA ASP A 160 -0.36 -31.15 -3.56
C ASP A 160 -0.29 -32.66 -3.82
N SER A 161 -0.58 -33.11 -5.04
CA SER A 161 -0.36 -34.49 -5.50
C SER A 161 -0.80 -34.63 -6.97
N LEU A 162 0.16 -34.72 -7.88
CA LEU A 162 0.06 -35.72 -8.94
C LEU A 162 0.51 -37.04 -8.29
N GLU A 163 -0.41 -37.76 -7.65
CA GLU A 163 -0.19 -39.18 -7.39
C GLU A 163 -0.10 -39.86 -8.76
N PHE A 164 1.13 -40.12 -9.19
CA PHE A 164 1.39 -41.05 -10.28
C PHE A 164 1.07 -42.44 -9.73
N ASP A 165 -0.11 -42.97 -10.05
CA ASP A 165 -0.46 -44.37 -9.83
C ASP A 165 0.48 -45.26 -10.64
N ASP A 166 1.59 -45.64 -10.01
CA ASP A 166 2.60 -46.54 -10.55
C ASP A 166 2.12 -48.00 -10.42
N ASN A 167 0.96 -48.30 -11.01
CA ASN A 167 0.34 -49.62 -10.95
C ASN A 167 0.16 -50.21 -12.35
N THR A 168 1.24 -50.26 -13.12
CA THR A 168 1.37 -51.14 -14.29
C THR A 168 2.75 -51.79 -14.31
N ASN A 169 2.99 -52.72 -13.38
CA ASN A 169 3.90 -53.85 -13.61
C ASN A 169 3.73 -54.93 -12.52
N SER A 170 2.81 -55.86 -12.76
CA SER A 170 3.03 -57.25 -12.36
C SER A 170 2.38 -58.16 -13.39
N ALA A 171 3.16 -58.48 -14.41
CA ALA A 171 2.90 -59.59 -15.31
C ALA A 171 2.97 -60.93 -14.54
N ILE A 172 2.04 -61.83 -14.87
CA ILE A 172 2.29 -63.22 -15.29
C ILE A 172 3.39 -63.98 -14.50
N ALA A 173 2.98 -64.90 -13.62
CA ALA A 173 3.58 -66.23 -13.41
C ALA A 173 2.64 -67.04 -12.49
N GLU A 174 2.00 -68.11 -13.00
CA GLU A 174 2.23 -69.52 -12.62
C GLU A 174 1.81 -69.85 -11.17
N GLY A 175 0.98 -70.83 -10.83
CA GLY A 175 0.49 -72.02 -11.51
C GLY A 175 0.22 -73.10 -10.44
N SER A 176 -0.79 -73.93 -10.68
CA SER A 176 -1.24 -75.13 -9.92
C SER A 176 -2.15 -74.93 -8.71
#